data_AF-A0A8S3R6L5-F1
#
_entry.id   AF-A0A8S3R6L5-F1
#
_cell.length_a   1.000
_cell.length_b   1.000
_cell.length_c   1.000
_cell.angle_alpha   90.00
_cell.angle_beta   90.00
_cell.angle_gamma   90.00
#
_symmetry.space_group_name_H-M   'P 1'
#
loop_
_entity.id
_entity.type
_entity.pdbx_description
1 polymer ?
#
loop_
_entity_poly.entity_id
_entity_poly.type
_entity_poly.pdbx_seq_one_letter_code
_entity_poly.pdbx_strand_id
1 'polypeptide(L)'
;MTDIDAYIEAIKINWVKRLTDETCANWKIIPTFYFREFGENNLIFKMNLNSHKSLENLKNLPTFYFEILKCWIKNGGGKTKVPDNYRDIRKQVIWGNQYIKTCGKSLYYSHWVKENIIFVNDVIDDKGEISHKILDKLKKKQNWIAELFSLRKALPKSWIQKLKGNISKHTKINITQDIKMFCNGLYYNLDKIKFKEIYNIIIRSNKELPTVATQEKTLKEYGSLYDADIPEIERWRQNSKDFIKTDIFTDILQIIKDNHCVLLTGVSGMGKTLTAQNIALQLCYEEGIR
;
A
#
# COMPACT_ATOMS: atom_id res chain seq x y z
N MET A 1 -9.28 -25.18 13.88
CA MET A 1 -8.70 -24.35 14.95
C MET A 1 -8.80 -22.90 14.54
N THR A 2 -9.44 -22.06 15.34
CA THR A 2 -9.62 -20.63 15.04
C THR A 2 -8.28 -19.92 15.27
N ASP A 3 -7.80 -19.21 14.25
CA ASP A 3 -6.64 -18.33 14.41
C ASP A 3 -7.13 -17.06 15.10
N ILE A 4 -6.79 -16.92 16.38
CA ILE A 4 -7.28 -15.84 17.25
C ILE A 4 -6.81 -14.48 16.73
N ASP A 5 -5.57 -14.39 16.23
CA ASP A 5 -5.01 -13.16 15.71
C ASP A 5 -5.72 -12.73 14.42
N ALA A 6 -5.93 -13.68 13.50
CA ALA A 6 -6.71 -13.43 12.29
C ALA A 6 -8.15 -13.03 12.61
N TYR A 7 -8.75 -13.59 13.67
CA TYR A 7 -10.09 -13.24 14.12
C TYR A 7 -10.16 -11.81 14.69
N ILE A 8 -9.18 -11.41 15.51
CA ILE A 8 -9.07 -10.05 16.03
C ILE A 8 -8.87 -9.04 14.88
N GLU A 9 -8.02 -9.35 13.89
CA GLU A 9 -7.85 -8.51 12.71
C GLU A 9 -9.15 -8.41 11.89
N ALA A 10 -9.88 -9.51 11.72
CA ALA A 10 -11.17 -9.52 11.02
C ALA A 10 -12.19 -8.62 11.74
N ILE A 11 -12.21 -8.63 13.08
CA ILE A 11 -13.04 -7.72 13.88
C ILE A 11 -12.65 -6.26 13.60
N LYS A 12 -11.36 -5.92 13.62
CA LYS A 12 -10.89 -4.55 13.35
C LYS A 12 -11.27 -4.08 11.94
N ILE A 13 -11.17 -4.94 10.93
CA ILE A 13 -11.63 -4.60 9.56
C ILE A 13 -13.16 -4.46 9.51
N ASN A 14 -13.90 -5.30 10.23
CA ASN A 14 -15.35 -5.20 10.32
C ASN A 14 -15.81 -3.93 11.07
N TRP A 15 -14.98 -3.40 11.99
CA TRP A 15 -15.19 -2.08 12.56
C TRP A 15 -15.11 -0.99 11.50
N VAL A 16 -14.13 -1.04 10.60
CA VAL A 16 -14.04 -0.11 9.46
C VAL A 16 -15.31 -0.19 8.62
N LYS A 17 -15.74 -1.40 8.26
CA LYS A 17 -16.98 -1.64 7.50
C LYS A 17 -18.17 -0.92 8.14
N ARG A 18 -18.38 -1.16 9.43
CA ARG A 18 -19.50 -0.57 10.17
C ARG A 18 -19.36 0.95 10.31
N LEU A 19 -18.15 1.47 10.50
CA LEU A 19 -17.94 2.92 10.60
C LEU A 19 -18.25 3.64 9.30
N THR A 20 -18.00 2.99 8.17
CA THR A 20 -18.12 3.59 6.85
C THR A 20 -19.45 3.33 6.17
N ASP A 21 -20.29 2.46 6.73
CA ASP A 21 -21.65 2.29 6.25
C ASP A 21 -22.47 3.58 6.46
N GLU A 22 -23.54 3.73 5.67
CA GLU A 22 -24.37 4.94 5.64
C GLU A 22 -25.31 5.07 6.86
N THR A 23 -25.30 4.09 7.78
CA THR A 23 -26.22 4.11 8.92
C THR A 23 -25.82 5.17 9.94
N CYS A 24 -26.81 5.94 10.40
CA CYS A 24 -26.64 6.93 11.45
C CYS A 24 -26.84 6.28 12.84
N ALA A 25 -25.84 5.54 13.30
CA ALA A 25 -25.89 4.85 14.59
C ALA A 25 -25.17 5.65 15.70
N ASN A 26 -25.78 5.76 16.89
CA ASN A 26 -25.26 6.55 18.02
C ASN A 26 -23.83 6.17 18.43
N TRP A 27 -23.48 4.87 18.36
CA TRP A 27 -22.15 4.41 18.73
C TRP A 27 -21.05 4.95 17.79
N LYS A 28 -21.40 5.48 16.60
CA LYS A 28 -20.45 6.09 15.67
C LYS A 28 -20.01 7.50 16.06
N ILE A 29 -20.72 8.17 16.97
CA ILE A 29 -20.44 9.58 17.32
C ILE A 29 -18.99 9.75 17.79
N ILE A 30 -18.55 8.92 18.73
CA ILE A 30 -17.19 8.97 19.30
C ILE A 30 -16.12 8.65 18.24
N PRO A 31 -16.15 7.51 17.52
CA PRO A 31 -15.13 7.23 16.51
C PRO A 31 -15.11 8.28 15.40
N THR A 32 -16.27 8.75 14.93
CA THR A 32 -16.34 9.80 13.92
C THR A 32 -15.76 11.11 14.42
N PHE A 33 -15.96 11.49 15.68
CA PHE A 33 -15.32 12.66 16.28
C PHE A 33 -13.79 12.61 16.17
N TYR A 34 -13.17 11.46 16.48
CA TYR A 34 -11.72 11.30 16.36
C TYR A 34 -11.25 11.28 14.90
N PHE A 35 -11.95 10.58 14.01
CA PHE A 35 -11.55 10.49 12.60
C PHE A 35 -11.80 11.78 11.81
N ARG A 36 -12.65 12.69 12.31
CA ARG A 36 -12.93 13.99 11.69
C ARG A 36 -11.69 14.87 11.52
N GLU A 37 -10.65 14.67 12.34
CA GLU A 37 -9.36 15.35 12.16
C GLU A 37 -8.75 15.08 10.76
N PHE A 38 -9.07 13.92 10.18
CA PHE A 38 -8.58 13.46 8.88
C PHE A 38 -9.56 13.75 7.73
N GLY A 39 -10.63 14.50 8.00
CA GLY A 39 -11.69 14.82 7.07
C GLY A 39 -13.03 14.19 7.43
N GLU A 40 -14.08 14.74 6.83
CA GLU A 40 -15.45 14.27 7.03
C GLU A 40 -15.66 12.87 6.43
N ASN A 41 -16.75 12.20 6.82
CA ASN A 41 -17.18 10.90 6.29
C ASN A 41 -16.09 9.81 6.35
N ASN A 42 -15.29 9.84 7.43
CA ASN A 42 -14.18 8.92 7.67
C ASN A 42 -13.22 8.80 6.47
N LEU A 43 -12.87 9.94 5.86
CA LEU A 43 -12.03 10.03 4.66
C LEU A 43 -10.74 9.19 4.74
N ILE A 44 -10.16 9.07 5.94
CA ILE A 44 -8.93 8.30 6.14
C ILE A 44 -9.00 6.85 5.66
N PHE A 45 -10.18 6.22 5.70
CA PHE A 45 -10.34 4.85 5.19
C PHE A 45 -10.40 4.76 3.66
N LYS A 46 -10.59 5.89 2.98
CA LYS A 46 -10.53 6.02 1.50
C LYS A 46 -9.15 6.46 1.00
N MET A 47 -8.25 6.88 1.89
CA MET A 47 -6.89 7.28 1.52
C MET A 47 -6.05 6.06 1.10
N ASN A 48 -5.19 6.25 0.12
CA ASN A 48 -4.30 5.20 -0.41
C ASN A 48 -2.94 5.20 0.32
N LEU A 49 -2.97 4.90 1.61
CA LEU A 49 -1.80 4.95 2.49
C LEU A 49 -0.93 3.69 2.34
N ASN A 50 0.39 3.88 2.25
CA ASN A 50 1.35 2.75 2.31
C ASN A 50 1.74 2.36 3.72
N SER A 51 1.70 3.31 4.65
CA SER A 51 2.08 3.08 6.03
C SER A 51 1.32 4.03 6.95
N HIS A 52 1.05 3.58 8.17
CA HIS A 52 0.53 4.44 9.24
C HIS A 52 1.55 5.53 9.64
N LYS A 53 2.81 5.46 9.20
CA LYS A 53 3.81 6.52 9.42
C LYS A 53 3.67 7.68 8.42
N SER A 54 2.84 7.53 7.39
CA SER A 54 2.69 8.52 6.32
C SER A 54 1.91 9.77 6.73
N LEU A 55 1.24 9.76 7.89
CA LEU A 55 0.50 10.91 8.43
C LEU A 55 0.98 11.21 9.86
N GLU A 56 1.55 12.39 10.07
CA GLU A 56 2.20 12.77 11.34
C GLU A 56 1.19 12.93 12.50
N ASN A 57 -0.04 13.33 12.19
CA ASN A 57 -1.10 13.58 13.18
C ASN A 57 -1.75 12.32 13.76
N LEU A 58 -1.41 11.13 13.28
CA LEU A 58 -2.01 9.87 13.75
C LEU A 58 -1.74 9.56 15.22
N LYS A 59 -0.76 10.21 15.83
CA LYS A 59 -0.38 10.04 17.24
C LYS A 59 -1.46 10.54 18.22
N ASN A 60 -2.37 11.40 17.78
CA ASN A 60 -3.45 11.95 18.61
C ASN A 60 -4.66 11.01 18.72
N LEU A 61 -4.72 9.95 17.91
CA LEU A 61 -5.80 8.98 17.97
C LEU A 61 -5.69 8.11 19.23
N PRO A 62 -6.79 7.86 19.96
CA PRO A 62 -6.82 6.85 21.01
C PRO A 62 -6.33 5.50 20.49
N THR A 63 -5.61 4.76 21.34
CA THR A 63 -4.92 3.51 20.99
C THR A 63 -5.83 2.53 20.24
N PHE A 64 -7.09 2.38 20.68
CA PHE A 64 -8.05 1.50 20.03
C PHE A 64 -8.29 1.85 18.54
N TYR A 65 -8.57 3.12 18.23
CA TYR A 65 -8.83 3.57 16.86
C TYR A 65 -7.57 3.57 16.01
N PHE A 66 -6.42 3.87 16.61
CA PHE A 66 -5.13 3.78 15.95
C PHE A 66 -4.81 2.33 15.53
N GLU A 67 -5.11 1.35 16.38
CA GLU A 67 -4.93 -0.07 16.08
C GLU A 67 -5.89 -0.58 14.99
N ILE A 68 -7.13 -0.06 14.94
CA ILE A 68 -8.05 -0.32 13.81
C ILE A 68 -7.44 0.19 12.51
N LEU A 69 -6.97 1.44 12.49
CA LEU A 69 -6.40 2.05 11.30
C LEU A 69 -5.11 1.33 10.84
N LYS A 70 -4.22 0.97 11.77
CA LYS A 70 -3.04 0.17 11.47
C LYS A 70 -3.40 -1.16 10.82
N CYS A 71 -4.39 -1.87 11.39
CA CYS A 71 -4.87 -3.14 10.85
C CYS A 71 -5.47 -2.97 9.45
N TRP A 72 -6.24 -1.89 9.23
CA TRP A 72 -6.79 -1.54 7.92
C TRP A 72 -5.69 -1.32 6.87
N ILE A 73 -4.69 -0.48 7.18
CA ILE A 73 -3.58 -0.19 6.26
C ILE A 73 -2.74 -1.46 5.98
N LYS A 74 -2.45 -2.25 7.03
CA LYS A 74 -1.71 -3.52 6.94
C LYS A 74 -2.37 -4.46 5.92
N ASN A 75 -3.69 -4.60 6.00
CA ASN A 75 -4.48 -5.47 5.13
C ASN A 75 -4.87 -4.82 3.79
N GLY A 76 -4.15 -3.76 3.37
CA GLY A 76 -4.32 -3.12 2.07
C GLY A 76 -5.62 -2.34 1.92
N GLY A 77 -6.21 -1.91 3.02
CA GLY A 77 -7.36 -1.04 3.06
C GLY A 77 -7.12 0.32 2.40
N GLY A 78 -8.09 0.80 1.65
CA GLY A 78 -8.01 2.09 0.93
C GLY A 78 -7.07 2.08 -0.28
N LYS A 79 -6.31 1.00 -0.50
CA LYS A 79 -5.43 0.87 -1.66
C LYS A 79 -6.25 0.86 -2.94
N THR A 80 -5.73 1.56 -3.94
CA THR A 80 -6.28 1.60 -5.29
C THR A 80 -5.32 0.95 -6.26
N LYS A 81 -5.86 0.45 -7.38
CA LYS A 81 -5.02 0.09 -8.52
C LYS A 81 -4.29 1.33 -9.01
N VAL A 82 -3.10 1.12 -9.59
CA VAL A 82 -2.42 2.19 -10.33
C VAL A 82 -3.40 2.72 -11.38
N PRO A 83 -3.79 4.00 -11.33
CA PRO A 83 -4.76 4.56 -12.25
C PRO A 83 -4.22 4.56 -13.67
N ASP A 84 -4.94 3.90 -14.58
CA ASP A 84 -4.51 3.80 -15.97
C ASP A 84 -5.26 4.76 -16.90
N ASN A 85 -6.49 5.13 -16.59
CA ASN A 85 -7.25 6.08 -17.40
C ASN A 85 -7.55 7.37 -16.62
N TYR A 86 -7.93 8.42 -17.36
CA TYR A 86 -8.26 9.73 -16.78
C TYR A 86 -9.41 9.65 -15.76
N ARG A 87 -10.33 8.68 -15.90
CA ARG A 87 -11.47 8.54 -14.98
C ARG A 87 -11.01 8.06 -13.61
N ASP A 88 -10.14 7.05 -13.60
CA ASP A 88 -9.58 6.49 -12.38
C ASP A 88 -8.65 7.49 -11.68
N ILE A 89 -7.90 8.27 -12.45
CA ILE A 89 -7.05 9.36 -11.93
C ILE A 89 -7.90 10.41 -11.21
N ARG A 90 -8.98 10.89 -11.85
CA ARG A 90 -9.86 11.93 -11.30
C ARG A 90 -10.55 11.49 -10.01
N LYS A 91 -10.79 10.19 -9.84
CA LYS A 91 -11.38 9.58 -8.63
C LYS A 91 -10.37 9.35 -7.51
N GLN A 92 -9.07 9.56 -7.72
CA GLN A 92 -8.10 9.37 -6.64
C GLN A 92 -8.25 10.46 -5.58
N VAL A 93 -8.27 10.04 -4.32
CA VAL A 93 -8.04 10.93 -3.18
C VAL A 93 -6.64 11.50 -3.27
N ILE A 94 -6.50 12.81 -3.11
CA ILE A 94 -5.20 13.50 -3.16
C ILE A 94 -4.37 13.18 -1.92
N TRP A 95 -5.04 13.24 -0.77
CA TRP A 95 -4.42 13.21 0.54
C TRP A 95 -4.05 11.80 0.98
N GLY A 96 -2.87 11.64 1.57
CA GLY A 96 -2.41 10.34 2.04
C GLY A 96 -2.27 9.30 0.92
N ASN A 97 -2.08 9.73 -0.33
CA ASN A 97 -1.99 8.84 -1.48
C ASN A 97 -0.54 8.45 -1.77
N GLN A 98 -0.26 7.16 -1.91
CA GLN A 98 1.08 6.66 -2.22
C GLN A 98 1.61 7.07 -3.60
N TYR A 99 0.73 7.44 -4.53
CA TYR A 99 1.10 7.89 -5.87
C TYR A 99 1.30 9.40 -5.96
N ILE A 100 0.82 10.16 -4.96
CA ILE A 100 0.90 11.62 -4.92
C ILE A 100 1.83 12.02 -3.78
N LYS A 101 3.13 12.19 -4.11
CA LYS A 101 4.19 12.38 -3.13
C LYS A 101 5.08 13.56 -3.47
N THR A 102 5.49 14.31 -2.45
CA THR A 102 6.57 15.29 -2.54
C THR A 102 7.72 14.81 -1.67
N CYS A 103 8.91 14.67 -2.26
CA CYS A 103 10.11 14.20 -1.53
C CYS A 103 9.88 12.88 -0.77
N GLY A 104 9.18 11.92 -1.40
CA GLY A 104 8.89 10.60 -0.82
C GLY A 104 7.75 10.55 0.21
N LYS A 105 7.29 11.71 0.73
CA LYS A 105 6.16 11.80 1.66
C LYS A 105 4.85 12.10 0.93
N SER A 106 3.75 11.48 1.36
CA SER A 106 2.42 11.77 0.82
C SER A 106 1.93 13.12 1.30
N LEU A 107 1.20 13.84 0.45
CA LEU A 107 0.65 15.15 0.80
C LEU A 107 -0.53 15.03 1.76
N TYR A 108 -0.61 15.97 2.70
CA TYR A 108 -1.77 16.13 3.58
C TYR A 108 -1.90 17.59 4.03
N TYR A 109 -2.94 18.28 3.57
CA TYR A 109 -3.27 19.65 3.98
C TYR A 109 -4.63 19.69 4.66
N SER A 110 -4.63 19.73 5.99
CA SER A 110 -5.87 19.61 6.79
C SER A 110 -6.89 20.72 6.50
N HIS A 111 -6.44 21.93 6.16
CA HIS A 111 -7.34 23.03 5.77
C HIS A 111 -7.99 22.79 4.41
N TRP A 112 -7.32 22.16 3.45
CA TRP A 112 -7.94 21.83 2.15
C TRP A 112 -8.98 20.73 2.30
N VAL A 113 -8.66 19.71 3.13
CA VAL A 113 -9.59 18.63 3.46
C VAL A 113 -10.86 19.18 4.10
N LYS A 114 -10.74 20.14 5.03
CA LYS A 114 -11.88 20.79 5.71
C LYS A 114 -12.78 21.60 4.76
N GLU A 115 -12.23 22.14 3.67
CA GLU A 115 -13.00 22.81 2.62
C GLU A 115 -13.49 21.84 1.52
N ASN A 116 -13.49 20.52 1.82
CA ASN A 116 -14.00 19.46 0.95
C ASN A 116 -13.29 19.37 -0.42
N ILE A 117 -12.01 19.77 -0.48
CA ILE A 117 -11.14 19.49 -1.63
C ILE A 117 -10.49 18.16 -1.34
N ILE A 118 -10.94 17.08 -1.97
CA ILE A 118 -10.55 15.70 -1.59
C ILE A 118 -9.91 14.98 -2.77
N PHE A 119 -10.51 15.07 -3.94
CA PHE A 119 -10.18 14.28 -5.11
C PHE A 119 -9.40 15.09 -6.14
N VAL A 120 -8.67 14.39 -7.02
CA VAL A 120 -8.01 15.03 -8.17
C VAL A 120 -9.02 15.79 -9.03
N ASN A 121 -10.26 15.31 -9.13
CA ASN A 121 -11.32 16.03 -9.84
C ASN A 121 -11.66 17.41 -9.23
N ASP A 122 -11.42 17.63 -7.94
CA ASP A 122 -11.79 18.88 -7.26
C ASP A 122 -10.80 20.02 -7.53
N VAL A 123 -9.59 19.68 -7.96
CA VAL A 123 -8.46 20.62 -8.16
C VAL A 123 -8.18 20.95 -9.63
N ILE A 124 -8.69 20.12 -10.55
CA ILE A 124 -8.52 20.32 -11.99
C ILE A 124 -9.57 21.28 -12.54
N ASP A 125 -9.19 22.08 -13.52
CA ASP A 125 -10.08 22.97 -14.26
C ASP A 125 -10.57 22.35 -15.58
N ASP A 126 -11.36 23.12 -16.33
CA ASP A 126 -11.91 22.75 -17.63
C ASP A 126 -10.83 22.47 -18.69
N LYS A 127 -9.59 22.93 -18.44
CA LYS A 127 -8.43 22.67 -19.30
C LYS A 127 -7.65 21.41 -18.87
N GLY A 128 -8.06 20.77 -17.77
CA GLY A 128 -7.38 19.60 -17.20
C GLY A 128 -6.10 19.98 -16.45
N GLU A 129 -5.96 21.24 -16.04
CA GLU A 129 -4.82 21.74 -15.29
C GLU A 129 -5.23 22.04 -13.84
N ILE A 130 -4.29 21.89 -12.90
CA ILE A 130 -4.52 22.38 -11.54
C ILE A 130 -4.52 23.91 -11.62
N SER A 131 -5.65 24.54 -11.30
CA SER A 131 -5.85 25.98 -11.50
C SER A 131 -5.91 26.75 -10.18
N HIS A 132 -5.64 28.06 -10.25
CA HIS A 132 -5.79 28.97 -9.11
C HIS A 132 -7.26 29.17 -8.71
N LYS A 133 -8.22 28.77 -9.55
CA LYS A 133 -9.66 28.77 -9.21
C LYS A 133 -9.98 28.00 -7.93
N ILE A 134 -9.12 27.09 -7.50
CA ILE A 134 -9.29 26.42 -6.21
C ILE A 134 -9.25 27.37 -5.02
N LEU A 135 -8.62 28.54 -5.17
CA LEU A 135 -8.56 29.57 -4.13
C LEU A 135 -9.93 30.12 -3.78
N ASP A 136 -10.90 30.05 -4.69
CA ASP A 136 -12.26 30.52 -4.42
C ASP A 136 -12.96 29.61 -3.41
N LYS A 137 -12.54 28.35 -3.30
CA LYS A 137 -13.04 27.37 -2.33
C LYS A 137 -12.32 27.45 -0.98
N LEU A 138 -11.12 28.05 -0.93
CA LEU A 138 -10.29 28.08 0.27
C LEU A 138 -10.59 29.32 1.13
N LYS A 139 -11.05 29.11 2.36
CA LYS A 139 -11.18 30.19 3.36
C LYS A 139 -9.82 30.68 3.84
N LYS A 140 -8.90 29.75 4.12
CA LYS A 140 -7.54 30.06 4.54
C LYS A 140 -6.61 30.04 3.32
N LYS A 141 -6.20 31.23 2.87
CA LYS A 141 -5.32 31.41 1.70
C LYS A 141 -3.85 31.66 2.10
N GLN A 142 -3.45 31.27 3.30
CA GLN A 142 -2.05 31.38 3.72
C GLN A 142 -1.24 30.30 2.99
N ASN A 143 -0.05 30.62 2.47
CA ASN A 143 0.87 29.68 1.78
C ASN A 143 0.33 28.97 0.53
N TRP A 144 -0.80 29.41 -0.02
CA TRP A 144 -1.50 28.72 -1.13
C TRP A 144 -0.61 28.48 -2.36
N ILE A 145 0.32 29.40 -2.66
CA ILE A 145 1.24 29.29 -3.80
C ILE A 145 2.17 28.08 -3.62
N ALA A 146 2.77 27.97 -2.43
CA ALA A 146 3.68 26.87 -2.10
C ALA A 146 2.93 25.53 -2.06
N GLU A 147 1.72 25.51 -1.52
CA GLU A 147 0.86 24.32 -1.45
C GLU A 147 0.42 23.86 -2.86
N LEU A 148 -0.01 24.79 -3.72
CA LEU A 148 -0.34 24.49 -5.11
C LEU A 148 0.86 23.99 -5.90
N PHE A 149 2.02 24.62 -5.72
CA PHE A 149 3.25 24.20 -6.36
C PHE A 149 3.63 22.77 -5.92
N SER A 150 3.53 22.50 -4.62
CA SER A 150 3.79 21.17 -4.05
C SER A 150 2.83 20.14 -4.60
N LEU A 151 1.54 20.45 -4.69
CA LEU A 151 0.52 19.58 -5.28
C LEU A 151 0.80 19.27 -6.75
N ARG A 152 1.10 20.30 -7.56
CA ARG A 152 1.47 20.11 -8.97
C ARG A 152 2.70 19.23 -9.14
N LYS A 153 3.71 19.42 -8.27
CA LYS A 153 4.93 18.62 -8.28
C LYS A 153 4.68 17.18 -7.81
N ALA A 154 3.72 16.97 -6.90
CA ALA A 154 3.41 15.66 -6.34
C ALA A 154 2.61 14.76 -7.29
N LEU A 155 1.82 15.35 -8.19
CA LEU A 155 1.09 14.57 -9.18
C LEU A 155 2.06 13.93 -10.21
N PRO A 156 1.88 12.64 -10.54
CA PRO A 156 2.66 12.00 -11.60
C PRO A 156 2.49 12.72 -12.94
N LYS A 157 3.59 12.95 -13.66
CA LYS A 157 3.57 13.59 -14.99
C LYS A 157 2.67 12.85 -15.99
N SER A 158 2.69 11.51 -15.93
CA SER A 158 1.82 10.65 -16.75
C SER A 158 0.34 10.90 -16.50
N TRP A 159 -0.05 11.21 -15.25
CA TRP A 159 -1.43 11.54 -14.93
C TRP A 159 -1.83 12.88 -15.51
N ILE A 160 -0.97 13.90 -15.36
CA ILE A 160 -1.21 15.23 -15.91
C ILE A 160 -1.41 15.16 -17.44
N GLN A 161 -0.59 14.38 -18.14
CA GLN A 161 -0.75 14.16 -19.59
C GLN A 161 -2.10 13.52 -19.94
N LYS A 162 -2.50 12.45 -19.23
CA LYS A 162 -3.79 11.79 -19.42
C LYS A 162 -4.98 12.72 -19.11
N LEU A 163 -4.83 13.62 -18.14
CA LEU A 163 -5.86 14.60 -17.76
C LEU A 163 -6.06 15.71 -18.79
N LYS A 164 -5.00 16.11 -19.51
CA LYS A 164 -5.06 17.15 -20.56
C LYS A 164 -5.72 16.67 -21.87
N GLY A 165 -5.99 15.38 -22.02
CA GLY A 165 -6.70 14.84 -23.19
C GLY A 165 -8.10 15.42 -23.35
N ASN A 166 -8.56 15.65 -24.57
CA ASN A 166 -9.87 16.29 -24.84
C ASN A 166 -11.06 15.50 -24.27
N ILE A 167 -10.99 14.16 -24.32
CA ILE A 167 -12.03 13.29 -23.74
C ILE A 167 -12.15 13.52 -22.23
N SER A 168 -11.02 13.71 -21.53
CA SER A 168 -10.99 13.99 -20.10
C SER A 168 -11.70 15.31 -19.79
N LYS A 169 -11.38 16.40 -20.51
CA LYS A 169 -11.94 17.75 -20.29
C LYS A 169 -13.47 17.78 -20.32
N HIS A 170 -14.10 17.08 -21.26
CA HIS A 170 -15.55 17.14 -21.47
C HIS A 170 -16.33 16.06 -20.68
N THR A 171 -15.66 15.19 -19.94
CA THR A 171 -16.33 14.12 -19.21
C THR A 171 -16.66 14.56 -17.78
N LYS A 172 -17.96 14.56 -17.44
CA LYS A 172 -18.42 14.63 -16.05
C LYS A 172 -18.20 13.28 -15.37
N ILE A 173 -17.60 13.28 -14.18
CA ILE A 173 -17.28 12.06 -13.44
C ILE A 173 -18.01 12.06 -12.11
N ASN A 174 -18.67 10.95 -11.82
CA ASN A 174 -19.18 10.69 -10.48
C ASN A 174 -18.01 10.30 -9.56
N ILE A 175 -17.81 11.07 -8.48
CA ILE A 175 -16.66 10.98 -7.58
C ILE A 175 -16.93 10.07 -6.37
N THR A 176 -17.89 9.16 -6.47
CA THR A 176 -18.10 8.14 -5.44
C THR A 176 -16.98 7.09 -5.49
N GLN A 177 -16.26 6.94 -4.38
CA GLN A 177 -15.24 5.89 -4.22
C GLN A 177 -15.70 4.90 -3.15
N ASP A 178 -15.97 3.67 -3.60
CA ASP A 178 -16.22 2.56 -2.68
C ASP A 178 -14.98 2.31 -1.82
N ILE A 179 -15.22 1.84 -0.60
CA ILE A 179 -14.14 1.44 0.29
C ILE A 179 -13.74 0.02 -0.07
N LYS A 180 -12.47 -0.12 -0.46
CA LYS A 180 -11.92 -1.37 -0.96
C LYS A 180 -10.72 -1.79 -0.13
N MET A 181 -10.56 -3.09 0.00
CA MET A 181 -9.41 -3.73 0.61
C MET A 181 -8.66 -4.51 -0.48
N PHE A 182 -7.36 -4.29 -0.61
CA PHE A 182 -6.50 -5.04 -1.52
C PHE A 182 -5.71 -6.11 -0.76
N CYS A 183 -6.04 -7.38 -0.99
CA CYS A 183 -5.38 -8.50 -0.34
C CYS A 183 -5.22 -9.66 -1.33
N ASN A 184 -4.08 -10.36 -1.27
CA ASN A 184 -3.72 -11.48 -2.16
C ASN A 184 -3.99 -11.20 -3.65
N GLY A 185 -3.63 -10.00 -4.13
CA GLY A 185 -3.80 -9.60 -5.54
C GLY A 185 -5.22 -9.21 -5.96
N LEU A 186 -6.20 -9.27 -5.05
CA LEU A 186 -7.61 -9.02 -5.34
C LEU A 186 -8.15 -7.81 -4.57
N TYR A 187 -9.18 -7.17 -5.15
CA TYR A 187 -9.89 -6.05 -4.54
C TYR A 187 -11.25 -6.50 -4.01
N TYR A 188 -11.48 -6.26 -2.73
CA TYR A 188 -12.72 -6.59 -2.04
C TYR A 188 -13.46 -5.31 -1.70
N ASN A 189 -14.72 -5.18 -2.14
CA ASN A 189 -15.59 -4.10 -1.70
C ASN A 189 -16.10 -4.41 -0.29
N LEU A 190 -15.84 -3.51 0.65
CA LEU A 190 -16.06 -3.73 2.06
C LEU A 190 -17.56 -3.79 2.43
N ASP A 191 -18.42 -3.11 1.69
CA ASP A 191 -19.87 -3.09 1.95
C ASP A 191 -20.47 -4.46 1.63
N LYS A 192 -19.97 -5.12 0.58
CA LYS A 192 -20.49 -6.38 0.05
C LYS A 192 -19.94 -7.62 0.78
N ILE A 193 -18.75 -7.54 1.36
CA ILE A 193 -18.08 -8.70 1.95
C ILE A 193 -18.65 -9.06 3.33
N LYS A 194 -18.87 -10.34 3.60
CA LYS A 194 -19.33 -10.83 4.92
C LYS A 194 -18.16 -11.02 5.89
N PHE A 195 -18.43 -10.94 7.19
CA PHE A 195 -17.40 -11.13 8.22
C PHE A 195 -16.59 -12.43 8.06
N LYS A 196 -17.28 -13.55 7.80
CA LYS A 196 -16.63 -14.85 7.56
C LYS A 196 -15.65 -14.82 6.38
N GLU A 197 -15.96 -14.04 5.35
CA GLU A 197 -15.10 -13.87 4.18
C GLU A 197 -13.89 -13.00 4.51
N ILE A 198 -14.06 -11.92 5.28
CA ILE A 198 -12.95 -11.08 5.79
C ILE A 198 -11.95 -11.96 6.56
N TYR A 199 -12.44 -12.76 7.51
CA TYR A 199 -11.61 -13.67 8.29
C TYR A 199 -10.85 -14.67 7.41
N ASN A 200 -11.53 -15.28 6.43
CA ASN A 200 -10.90 -16.23 5.51
C ASN A 200 -9.82 -15.57 4.64
N ILE A 201 -10.00 -14.31 4.24
CA ILE A 201 -8.99 -13.55 3.48
C ILE A 201 -7.74 -13.36 4.32
N ILE A 202 -7.88 -12.93 5.58
CA ILE A 202 -6.75 -12.71 6.50
C ILE A 202 -6.00 -14.02 6.78
N ILE A 203 -6.71 -15.13 6.97
CA ILE A 203 -6.06 -16.43 7.13
C ILE A 203 -5.22 -16.79 5.90
N ARG A 204 -5.75 -16.56 4.70
CA ARG A 204 -5.02 -16.87 3.46
C ARG A 204 -3.77 -16.00 3.33
N SER A 205 -3.88 -14.70 3.58
CA SER A 205 -2.72 -13.80 3.57
C SER A 205 -1.66 -14.17 4.60
N ASN A 206 -2.07 -14.60 5.80
CA ASN A 206 -1.15 -15.02 6.86
C ASN A 206 -0.47 -16.36 6.56
N LYS A 207 -1.08 -17.22 5.74
CA LYS A 207 -0.47 -18.50 5.30
C LYS A 207 0.50 -18.34 4.13
N GLU A 208 0.28 -17.34 3.28
CA GLU A 208 1.18 -16.99 2.16
C GLU A 208 2.49 -16.33 2.65
N LEU A 209 2.49 -15.74 3.84
CA LEU A 209 3.70 -15.38 4.58
C LEU A 209 4.12 -16.60 5.40
N PRO A 210 5.23 -17.31 5.10
CA PRO A 210 5.67 -18.40 5.98
C PRO A 210 5.99 -17.80 7.35
N THR A 211 5.16 -18.11 8.34
CA THR A 211 5.42 -17.76 9.74
C THR A 211 6.76 -18.39 10.11
N VAL A 212 7.66 -17.62 10.70
CA VAL A 212 8.98 -18.08 11.19
C VAL A 212 8.85 -19.38 12.03
N ALA A 213 7.73 -19.56 12.73
CA ALA A 213 7.38 -20.76 13.47
C ALA A 213 7.22 -22.04 12.61
N THR A 214 6.78 -21.92 11.35
CA THR A 214 6.71 -23.07 10.44
C THR A 214 8.11 -23.47 9.99
N GLN A 215 9.02 -22.51 9.74
CA GLN A 215 10.42 -22.80 9.40
C GLN A 215 11.16 -23.47 10.57
N GLU A 216 10.95 -23.02 11.82
CA GLU A 216 11.55 -23.63 13.01
C GLU A 216 11.02 -25.04 13.29
N LYS A 217 9.74 -25.31 13.01
CA LYS A 217 9.16 -26.64 13.15
C LYS A 217 9.71 -27.60 12.08
N THR A 218 9.84 -27.14 10.83
CA THR A 218 10.49 -27.92 9.77
C THR A 218 11.97 -28.15 10.08
N LEU A 219 12.70 -27.17 10.62
CA LEU A 219 14.11 -27.33 11.01
C LEU A 219 14.30 -28.34 12.15
N LYS A 220 13.39 -28.40 13.12
CA LYS A 220 13.43 -29.41 14.19
C LYS A 220 13.05 -30.82 13.71
N GLU A 221 12.07 -30.94 12.82
CA GLU A 221 11.67 -32.23 12.23
C GLU A 221 12.76 -32.78 11.27
N TYR A 222 13.48 -31.91 10.55
CA TYR A 222 14.64 -32.33 9.73
C TYR A 222 15.90 -32.57 10.57
N GLY A 223 16.11 -31.83 11.66
CA GLY A 223 17.25 -32.00 12.56
C GLY A 223 17.22 -33.28 13.39
N SER A 224 16.07 -33.96 13.53
CA SER A 224 15.98 -35.29 14.18
C SER A 224 16.10 -36.46 13.21
N LEU A 225 16.18 -36.20 11.89
CA LEU A 225 16.25 -37.24 10.85
C LEU A 225 17.68 -37.47 10.33
N TYR A 226 18.65 -36.66 10.77
CA TYR A 226 20.06 -36.84 10.49
C TYR A 226 20.88 -36.53 11.74
N ASP A 227 21.34 -37.58 12.42
CA ASP A 227 22.55 -37.52 13.25
C ASP A 227 23.75 -37.31 12.32
N ALA A 228 23.90 -36.08 11.81
CA ALA A 228 25.03 -35.71 10.97
C ALA A 228 25.84 -34.60 11.65
N ASP A 229 27.09 -34.97 11.95
CA ASP A 229 28.15 -34.22 12.58
C ASP A 229 28.17 -32.71 12.26
N ILE A 230 28.09 -31.90 13.33
CA ILE A 230 28.17 -30.43 13.37
C ILE A 230 29.32 -29.81 12.51
N PRO A 231 30.48 -30.47 12.29
CA PRO A 231 31.50 -30.01 11.34
C PRO A 231 31.09 -29.85 9.86
N GLU A 232 30.07 -30.55 9.34
CA GLU A 232 29.69 -30.44 7.93
C GLU A 232 28.91 -29.17 7.59
N ILE A 233 28.18 -28.62 8.57
CA ILE A 233 27.40 -27.39 8.41
C ILE A 233 28.32 -26.15 8.34
N GLU A 234 29.41 -26.15 9.12
CA GLU A 234 30.44 -25.10 9.03
C GLU A 234 31.21 -25.17 7.70
N ARG A 235 31.46 -26.39 7.19
CA ARG A 235 32.04 -26.60 5.85
C ARG A 235 31.14 -26.08 4.74
N TRP A 236 29.81 -26.23 4.86
CA TRP A 236 28.83 -25.64 3.94
C TRP A 236 28.76 -24.10 4.02
N ARG A 237 28.92 -23.51 5.22
CA ARG A 237 29.03 -22.04 5.38
C ARG A 237 30.29 -21.48 4.74
N GLN A 238 31.42 -22.18 4.86
CA GLN A 238 32.67 -21.79 4.20
C GLN A 238 32.54 -21.91 2.66
N ASN A 239 32.02 -23.04 2.17
CA ASN A 239 31.83 -23.28 0.73
C ASN A 239 30.77 -22.35 0.10
N SER A 240 29.78 -21.87 0.86
CA SER A 240 28.81 -20.87 0.39
C SER A 240 29.42 -19.51 0.08
N LYS A 241 30.58 -19.16 0.67
CA LYS A 241 31.30 -17.93 0.31
C LYS A 241 32.09 -18.10 -1.00
N ASP A 242 32.48 -19.34 -1.32
CA ASP A 242 33.23 -19.65 -2.56
C ASP A 242 32.32 -20.02 -3.74
N PHE A 243 31.04 -20.36 -3.51
CA PHE A 243 30.09 -20.72 -4.57
C PHE A 243 29.60 -19.52 -5.42
N ILE A 244 29.93 -18.28 -5.04
CA ILE A 244 29.66 -17.06 -5.83
C ILE A 244 30.88 -16.73 -6.71
N LYS A 245 31.34 -17.69 -7.51
CA LYS A 245 32.32 -17.49 -8.59
C LYS A 245 32.11 -18.48 -9.73
N THR A 246 30.88 -18.58 -10.21
CA THR A 246 30.60 -19.32 -11.46
C THR A 246 30.01 -18.38 -12.51
N ASP A 247 30.52 -18.49 -13.73
CA ASP A 247 30.24 -17.65 -14.89
C ASP A 247 28.72 -17.43 -15.13
N ILE A 248 27.92 -18.44 -14.79
CA ILE A 248 26.45 -18.45 -14.87
C ILE A 248 25.80 -17.29 -14.10
N PHE A 249 26.32 -16.90 -12.93
CA PHE A 249 25.72 -15.82 -12.13
C PHE A 249 25.94 -14.45 -12.79
N THR A 250 27.14 -14.24 -13.33
CA THR A 250 27.51 -13.05 -14.11
C THR A 250 26.73 -12.98 -15.42
N ASP A 251 26.52 -14.10 -16.11
CA ASP A 251 25.74 -14.17 -17.33
C ASP A 251 24.27 -13.81 -17.09
N ILE A 252 23.67 -14.33 -16.00
CA ILE A 252 22.30 -13.99 -15.60
C ILE A 252 22.18 -12.50 -15.28
N LEU A 253 23.16 -11.91 -14.58
CA LEU A 253 23.17 -10.48 -14.29
C LEU A 253 23.25 -9.63 -15.57
N GLN A 254 24.06 -10.03 -16.54
CA GLN A 254 24.18 -9.32 -17.81
C GLN A 254 22.87 -9.37 -18.61
N ILE A 255 22.22 -10.54 -18.68
CA ILE A 255 20.92 -10.70 -19.35
C ILE A 255 19.86 -9.79 -18.71
N ILE A 256 19.85 -9.67 -17.38
CA ILE A 256 18.92 -8.79 -16.67
C ILE A 256 19.23 -7.31 -16.94
N LYS A 257 20.51 -6.92 -16.97
CA LYS A 257 20.94 -5.55 -17.34
C LYS A 257 20.54 -5.18 -18.76
N ASP A 258 20.51 -6.14 -19.66
CA ASP A 258 20.04 -5.98 -21.04
C ASP A 258 18.50 -5.99 -21.16
N ASN A 259 17.77 -5.80 -20.04
CA ASN A 259 16.30 -5.75 -19.93
C ASN A 259 15.55 -7.04 -20.31
N HIS A 260 16.22 -8.20 -20.26
CA HIS A 260 15.57 -9.49 -20.49
C HIS A 260 15.11 -10.14 -19.17
N CYS A 261 13.95 -10.81 -19.23
CA CYS A 261 13.44 -11.60 -18.10
C CYS A 261 14.13 -12.97 -18.03
N VAL A 262 14.59 -13.36 -16.84
CA VAL A 262 15.23 -14.66 -16.60
C VAL A 262 14.29 -15.58 -15.84
N LEU A 263 14.10 -16.80 -16.35
CA LEU A 263 13.34 -17.86 -15.69
C LEU A 263 14.29 -18.86 -15.02
N LEU A 264 14.32 -18.89 -13.69
CA LEU A 264 15.10 -19.86 -12.92
C LEU A 264 14.32 -21.17 -12.77
N THR A 265 14.73 -22.22 -13.47
CA THR A 265 14.12 -23.55 -13.39
C THR A 265 15.00 -24.53 -12.60
N GLY A 266 14.41 -25.59 -12.05
CA GLY A 266 15.12 -26.61 -11.28
C GLY A 266 14.21 -27.37 -10.33
N VAL A 267 14.70 -28.43 -9.70
CA VAL A 267 13.96 -29.23 -8.71
C VAL A 267 13.67 -28.41 -7.44
N SER A 268 12.64 -28.82 -6.68
CA SER A 268 12.28 -28.17 -5.41
C SER A 268 13.41 -28.32 -4.41
N GLY A 269 13.76 -27.24 -3.69
CA GLY A 269 14.85 -27.23 -2.71
C GLY A 269 16.23 -26.77 -3.21
N MET A 270 16.45 -26.61 -4.53
CA MET A 270 17.73 -26.12 -5.08
C MET A 270 17.97 -24.61 -4.97
N GLY A 271 17.44 -23.96 -3.93
CA GLY A 271 17.82 -22.57 -3.62
C GLY A 271 17.38 -21.49 -4.63
N LYS A 272 16.50 -21.78 -5.60
CA LYS A 272 16.05 -20.81 -6.64
C LYS A 272 15.61 -19.46 -6.07
N THR A 273 14.86 -19.48 -4.96
CA THR A 273 14.39 -18.29 -4.26
C THR A 273 15.54 -17.49 -3.65
N LEU A 274 16.53 -18.18 -3.09
CA LEU A 274 17.72 -17.56 -2.51
C LEU A 274 18.61 -16.95 -3.60
N THR A 275 18.76 -17.63 -4.73
CA THR A 275 19.48 -17.12 -5.91
C THR A 275 18.82 -15.86 -6.46
N ALA A 276 17.48 -15.84 -6.59
CA ALA A 276 16.75 -14.65 -7.02
C ALA A 276 16.89 -13.47 -6.05
N GLN A 277 16.88 -13.73 -4.73
CA GLN A 277 17.10 -12.71 -3.71
C GLN A 277 18.52 -12.14 -3.76
N ASN A 278 19.53 -12.99 -3.94
CA ASN A 278 20.92 -12.56 -4.05
C ASN A 278 21.18 -11.75 -5.33
N ILE A 279 20.57 -12.11 -6.47
CA ILE A 279 20.61 -11.32 -7.72
C ILE A 279 20.00 -9.93 -7.49
N ALA A 280 18.83 -9.86 -6.85
CA ALA A 280 18.16 -8.60 -6.58
C ALA A 280 18.98 -7.70 -5.64
N LEU A 281 19.59 -8.27 -4.59
CA LEU A 281 20.46 -7.53 -3.67
C LEU A 281 21.70 -6.97 -4.38
N GLN A 282 22.32 -7.75 -5.27
CA GLN A 282 23.50 -7.33 -6.02
C GLN A 282 23.18 -6.21 -7.02
N LEU A 283 22.06 -6.29 -7.73
CA LEU A 283 21.60 -5.22 -8.64
C LEU A 283 21.31 -3.92 -7.86
N CYS A 284 20.65 -4.01 -6.70
CA CYS A 284 20.43 -2.84 -5.85
C CYS A 284 21.73 -2.22 -5.33
N TYR A 285 22.73 -3.04 -5.00
CA TYR A 285 24.04 -2.58 -4.54
C TYR A 285 24.82 -1.87 -5.65
N GLU A 286 24.81 -2.42 -6.88
CA GLU A 286 25.50 -1.83 -8.04
C GLU A 286 24.84 -0.54 -8.55
N GLU A 287 23.51 -0.41 -8.43
CA GLU A 287 22.79 0.83 -8.79
C GLU A 287 22.82 1.90 -7.67
N GLY A 288 23.50 1.63 -6.55
CA GLY A 288 23.64 2.59 -5.45
C GLY A 288 22.35 2.88 -4.69
N ILE A 289 21.35 2.01 -4.81
CA ILE A 289 20.04 2.16 -4.18
C ILE A 289 20.11 1.50 -2.79
N ARG A 290 20.37 2.32 -1.76
CA ARG A 290 20.20 1.94 -0.35
C ARG A 290 18.77 2.17 0.13
#